data_AF-A0A2K3D077-F1
#
_entry.id   AF-A0A2K3D077-F1
#
_cell.length_a   1.000
_cell.length_b   1.000
_cell.length_c   1.000
_cell.angle_alpha   90.00
_cell.angle_beta   90.00
_cell.angle_gamma   90.00
#
_symmetry.space_group_name_H-M   'P 1'
#
loop_
_entity.id
_entity.type
_entity.pdbx_description
1 polymer ?
#
loop_
_entity_poly.entity_id
_entity_poly.type
_entity_poly.pdbx_seq_one_letter_code
_entity_poly.pdbx_strand_id
1 'polypeptide(L)'
;MSSNVRQLISRLIPPARKQFEHLQAHRRDVVWGDTQITLRVRQYPKSKDERVSLVLPNWHRVRLWSEALGRKVELVMTKDTLRHIEDMGGLDAYLIKTPESRLKSNPASAVKWEVMSALRRREAAAMMARGGRGGAAGGDGSGAAGAAGKEST
;
A
#
# COMPACT_ATOMS: atom_id res chain seq x y z
N MET A 1 4.68 -6.15 25.56
CA MET A 1 4.79 -7.64 25.53
C MET A 1 4.48 -8.20 26.90
N SER A 2 3.54 -9.15 26.99
CA SER A 2 3.19 -9.87 28.22
C SER A 2 4.40 -10.61 28.81
N SER A 3 4.44 -10.74 30.15
CA SER A 3 5.48 -11.46 30.90
C SER A 3 5.67 -12.90 30.39
N ASN A 4 4.55 -13.58 30.09
CA ASN A 4 4.54 -14.96 29.57
C ASN A 4 5.28 -15.07 28.21
N VAL A 5 5.05 -14.13 27.30
CA VAL A 5 5.69 -14.13 25.97
C VAL A 5 7.21 -14.00 26.08
N ARG A 6 7.71 -13.17 27.01
CA ARG A 6 9.16 -13.03 27.24
C ARG A 6 9.79 -14.33 27.74
N GLN A 7 9.10 -15.05 28.63
CA GLN A 7 9.54 -16.36 29.12
C GLN A 7 9.61 -17.39 27.99
N LEU A 8 8.63 -17.40 27.07
CA LEU A 8 8.66 -18.29 25.92
C LEU A 8 9.81 -17.96 24.96
N ILE A 9 10.10 -16.67 24.73
CA ILE A 9 11.22 -16.25 23.89
C ILE A 9 12.56 -16.70 24.48
N SER A 10 12.75 -16.64 25.81
CA SER A 10 13.99 -17.14 26.43
C SER A 10 14.19 -18.65 26.29
N ARG A 11 13.12 -19.43 26.05
CA ARG A 11 13.18 -20.87 25.82
C ARG A 11 13.44 -21.24 24.34
N LEU A 12 13.49 -20.25 23.43
CA LEU A 12 13.83 -20.49 22.02
C LEU A 12 15.31 -20.85 21.87
N ILE A 13 15.59 -21.68 20.88
CA ILE A 13 16.96 -21.99 20.44
C ILE A 13 17.64 -20.68 19.98
N PRO A 14 18.92 -20.41 20.30
CA PRO A 14 19.58 -19.13 20.03
C PRO A 14 19.42 -18.56 18.60
N PRO A 15 19.63 -19.33 17.51
CA PRO A 15 19.30 -18.89 16.15
C PRO A 15 17.85 -18.45 15.96
N ALA A 16 16.88 -19.20 16.47
CA ALA A 16 15.45 -18.86 16.33
C ALA A 16 15.10 -17.57 17.10
N ARG A 17 15.78 -17.33 18.23
CA ARG A 17 15.65 -16.07 18.99
C ARG A 17 16.15 -14.88 18.17
N LYS A 18 17.36 -14.97 17.62
CA LYS A 18 17.93 -13.92 16.74
C LYS A 18 17.03 -13.64 15.54
N GLN A 19 16.51 -14.71 14.93
CA GLN A 19 15.57 -14.59 13.81
C GLN A 19 14.28 -13.86 14.22
N PHE A 20 13.68 -14.22 15.36
CA PHE A 20 12.49 -13.54 15.87
C PHE A 20 12.73 -12.06 16.15
N GLU A 21 13.84 -11.71 16.80
CA GLU A 21 14.21 -10.32 17.09
C GLU A 21 14.42 -9.52 15.80
N HIS A 22 15.15 -10.07 14.83
CA HIS A 22 15.36 -9.44 13.53
C HIS A 22 14.03 -9.20 12.79
N LEU A 23 13.16 -10.21 12.76
CA LEU A 23 11.87 -10.13 12.08
C LEU A 23 10.92 -9.16 12.77
N GLN A 24 10.95 -9.04 14.09
CA GLN A 24 10.16 -8.03 14.81
C GLN A 24 10.64 -6.62 14.50
N ALA A 25 11.96 -6.41 14.41
CA ALA A 25 12.54 -5.10 14.10
C ALA A 25 12.21 -4.65 12.66
N HIS A 26 12.30 -5.56 11.68
CA HIS A 26 12.19 -5.23 10.25
C HIS A 26 10.84 -5.67 9.64
N ARG A 27 9.84 -6.03 10.46
CA ARG A 27 8.57 -6.60 9.97
C ARG A 27 7.91 -5.75 8.89
N ARG A 28 7.89 -4.43 9.09
CA ARG A 28 7.26 -3.46 8.19
C ARG A 28 7.99 -3.34 6.86
N ASP A 29 9.29 -3.62 6.82
CA ASP A 29 10.10 -3.50 5.61
C ASP A 29 10.08 -4.79 4.79
N VAL A 30 10.00 -5.94 5.46
CA VAL A 30 10.17 -7.25 4.80
C VAL A 30 8.86 -7.80 4.23
N VAL A 31 7.72 -7.65 4.93
CA VAL A 31 6.48 -8.32 4.53
C VAL A 31 5.27 -7.40 4.62
N TRP A 32 4.42 -7.49 3.61
CA TRP A 32 3.10 -6.87 3.60
C TRP A 32 2.02 -7.83 4.11
N GLY A 33 1.50 -7.54 5.31
CA GLY A 33 0.37 -8.24 5.89
C GLY A 33 0.27 -8.04 7.40
N ASP A 34 -0.87 -8.46 7.96
CA ASP A 34 -1.10 -8.37 9.41
C ASP A 34 -0.84 -9.69 10.15
N THR A 35 -0.55 -10.77 9.43
CA THR A 35 -0.38 -12.08 10.05
C THR A 35 0.78 -12.05 11.06
N GLN A 36 0.46 -12.37 12.30
CA GLN A 36 1.38 -12.28 13.42
C GLN A 36 2.32 -13.48 13.42
N ILE A 37 3.57 -13.23 13.82
CA ILE A 37 4.52 -14.31 14.11
C ILE A 37 4.12 -14.90 15.46
N THR A 38 3.87 -16.21 15.50
CA THR A 38 3.40 -16.90 16.71
C THR A 38 4.47 -17.82 17.27
N LEU A 39 4.38 -18.07 18.57
CA LEU A 39 5.22 -19.07 19.24
C LEU A 39 4.37 -20.31 19.48
N ARG A 40 4.88 -21.46 19.05
CA ARG A 40 4.26 -22.76 19.32
C ARG A 40 5.08 -23.48 20.37
N VAL A 41 4.42 -23.88 21.45
CA VAL A 41 4.97 -24.81 22.44
C VAL A 41 4.57 -26.23 22.03
N ARG A 42 5.55 -27.12 21.91
CA ARG A 42 5.36 -28.57 21.75
C ARG A 42 5.79 -29.26 23.03
N GLN A 43 4.87 -29.99 23.64
CA GLN A 43 5.15 -30.81 24.81
C GLN A 43 5.41 -32.25 24.38
N TYR A 44 6.36 -32.90 25.03
CA TYR A 44 6.73 -34.30 24.79
C TYR A 44 6.40 -35.10 26.05
N PRO A 45 5.21 -35.72 26.16
CA PRO A 45 4.73 -36.31 27.42
C PRO A 45 5.64 -37.39 28.02
N LYS A 46 6.34 -38.15 27.16
CA LYS A 46 7.22 -39.23 27.58
C LYS A 46 8.51 -38.73 28.26
N SER A 47 9.12 -37.68 27.72
CA SER A 47 10.33 -37.07 28.29
C SER A 47 10.03 -35.90 29.23
N LYS A 48 8.77 -35.42 29.25
CA LYS A 48 8.31 -34.21 29.93
C LYS A 48 9.01 -32.93 29.45
N ASP A 49 9.63 -32.97 28.27
CA ASP A 49 10.27 -31.81 27.67
C ASP A 49 9.27 -30.89 26.99
N GLU A 50 9.55 -29.59 27.05
CA GLU A 50 8.84 -28.58 26.27
C GLU A 50 9.79 -27.94 25.27
N ARG A 51 9.36 -27.83 24.01
CA ARG A 51 10.11 -27.13 22.97
C ARG A 51 9.28 -25.99 22.43
N VAL A 52 9.85 -24.79 22.50
CA VAL A 52 9.27 -23.60 21.88
C VAL A 52 9.84 -23.46 20.47
N SER A 53 8.96 -23.27 19.50
CA SER A 53 9.29 -23.10 18.09
C SER A 53 8.63 -21.84 17.54
N LEU A 54 9.34 -21.19 16.63
CA LEU A 54 8.83 -20.04 15.90
C LEU A 54 7.90 -20.53 14.79
N VAL A 55 6.72 -19.94 14.67
CA VAL A 55 5.79 -20.20 13.58
C VAL A 55 5.66 -18.93 12.75
N LEU A 56 6.24 -18.98 11.56
CA LEU A 56 6.20 -17.90 10.59
C LEU A 56 4.95 -18.03 9.71
N PRO A 57 4.33 -16.91 9.30
CA PRO A 57 3.35 -16.93 8.23
C PRO A 57 4.00 -17.41 6.93
N ASN A 58 3.20 -18.00 6.03
CA ASN A 58 3.66 -18.27 4.68
C ASN A 58 3.80 -16.95 3.92
N TRP A 59 5.05 -16.55 3.68
CA TRP A 59 5.39 -15.38 2.89
C TRP A 59 5.64 -15.78 1.45
N HIS A 60 4.99 -15.07 0.53
CA HIS A 60 5.10 -15.30 -0.89
C HIS A 60 5.68 -14.05 -1.55
N ARG A 61 6.77 -14.23 -2.31
CA ARG A 61 7.31 -13.21 -3.20
C ARG A 61 6.50 -13.25 -4.49
N VAL A 62 5.77 -12.18 -4.78
CA VAL A 62 4.85 -12.09 -5.92
C VAL A 62 5.13 -10.85 -6.74
N ARG A 63 4.77 -10.92 -8.03
CA ARG A 63 4.89 -9.80 -8.97
C ARG A 63 3.50 -9.45 -9.48
N LEU A 64 2.96 -8.32 -9.04
CA LEU A 64 1.61 -7.87 -9.39
C LEU A 64 1.69 -6.75 -10.43
N TRP A 65 0.80 -6.77 -11.42
CA TRP A 65 0.69 -5.69 -12.40
C TRP A 65 -0.02 -4.49 -11.78
N SER A 66 0.51 -3.29 -11.99
CA SER A 66 -0.14 -2.02 -11.67
C SER A 66 -0.47 -1.29 -12.97
N GLU A 67 -1.73 -0.95 -13.17
CA GLU A 67 -2.20 -0.22 -14.35
C GLU A 67 -1.82 1.25 -14.28
N ALA A 68 -1.85 1.83 -13.07
CA ALA A 68 -1.45 3.22 -12.85
C ALA A 68 0.04 3.45 -13.15
N LEU A 69 0.90 2.46 -12.84
CA LEU A 69 2.34 2.55 -13.05
C LEU A 69 2.80 1.95 -14.39
N GLY A 70 1.97 1.10 -15.04
CA GLY A 70 2.33 0.41 -16.28
C GLY A 70 3.48 -0.59 -16.11
N ARG A 71 3.70 -1.11 -14.90
CA ARG A 71 4.79 -2.08 -14.60
C ARG A 71 4.38 -3.12 -13.56
N LYS A 72 5.14 -4.22 -13.51
CA LYS A 72 5.04 -5.21 -12.43
C LYS A 72 5.78 -4.73 -11.19
N VAL A 73 5.10 -4.73 -10.05
CA VAL A 73 5.68 -4.43 -8.73
C VAL A 73 5.93 -5.74 -8.00
N GLU A 74 7.16 -5.94 -7.52
CA GLU A 74 7.55 -7.11 -6.74
C GLU A 74 7.41 -6.83 -5.24
N LEU A 75 6.66 -7.66 -4.55
CA LEU A 75 6.35 -7.50 -3.13
C LEU A 75 6.35 -8.85 -2.43
N VAL A 76 6.73 -8.87 -1.16
CA VAL A 76 6.59 -10.06 -0.31
C VAL A 76 5.36 -9.88 0.55
N MET A 77 4.42 -10.82 0.46
CA MET A 77 3.12 -10.69 1.13
C MET A 77 2.60 -12.01 1.68
N THR A 78 1.65 -11.91 2.61
CA THR A 78 0.92 -13.05 3.16
C THR A 78 -0.23 -13.47 2.24
N LYS A 79 -0.62 -14.75 2.30
CA LYS A 79 -1.74 -15.30 1.51
C LYS A 79 -3.05 -14.52 1.69
N ASP A 80 -3.35 -14.07 2.91
CA ASP A 80 -4.58 -13.33 3.20
C ASP A 80 -4.60 -11.96 2.50
N THR A 81 -3.46 -11.26 2.48
CA THR A 81 -3.30 -10.00 1.73
C THR A 81 -3.48 -10.21 0.24
N LEU A 82 -2.90 -11.28 -0.31
CA LEU A 82 -3.05 -11.59 -1.74
C LEU A 82 -4.52 -11.84 -2.10
N ARG A 83 -5.24 -12.62 -1.29
CA ARG A 83 -6.68 -12.85 -1.47
C ARG A 83 -7.47 -11.54 -1.42
N HIS A 84 -7.18 -10.67 -0.46
CA HIS A 84 -7.86 -9.37 -0.37
C HIS A 84 -7.60 -8.50 -1.61
N ILE A 85 -6.38 -8.52 -2.15
CA ILE A 85 -6.04 -7.79 -3.38
C ILE A 85 -6.91 -8.30 -4.54
N GLU A 86 -7.05 -9.61 -4.68
CA GLU A 86 -7.91 -10.25 -5.69
C GLU A 86 -9.38 -9.85 -5.51
N ASP A 87 -9.90 -9.95 -4.28
CA ASP A 87 -11.29 -9.60 -3.95
C ASP A 87 -11.61 -8.12 -4.24
N MET A 88 -10.62 -7.23 -4.10
CA MET A 88 -10.77 -5.81 -4.39
C MET A 88 -10.57 -5.42 -5.86
N GLY A 89 -10.24 -6.38 -6.71
CA GLY A 89 -10.07 -6.18 -8.15
C GLY A 89 -8.68 -5.70 -8.55
N GLY A 90 -7.64 -5.99 -7.76
CA GLY A 90 -6.24 -5.75 -8.12
C GLY A 90 -5.48 -4.84 -7.17
N LEU A 91 -4.18 -4.68 -7.45
CA LEU A 91 -3.23 -3.99 -6.57
C LEU A 91 -3.60 -2.51 -6.37
N ASP A 92 -3.86 -1.79 -7.47
CA ASP A 92 -4.11 -0.35 -7.41
C ASP A 92 -5.42 -0.05 -6.66
N ALA A 93 -6.47 -0.82 -6.92
CA ALA A 93 -7.75 -0.71 -6.22
C ALA A 93 -7.59 -0.95 -4.71
N TYR A 94 -6.80 -1.97 -4.32
CA TYR A 94 -6.51 -2.23 -2.92
C TYR A 94 -5.74 -1.09 -2.25
N LEU A 95 -4.68 -0.58 -2.89
CA LEU A 95 -3.84 0.49 -2.35
C LEU A 95 -4.63 1.78 -2.13
N ILE A 96 -5.53 2.14 -3.06
CA ILE A 96 -6.33 3.36 -2.97
C ILE A 96 -7.39 3.24 -1.87
N LYS A 97 -8.09 2.10 -1.79
CA LYS A 97 -9.18 1.88 -0.82
C LYS A 97 -8.66 1.66 0.61
N THR A 98 -7.45 1.15 0.76
CA THR A 98 -6.92 0.75 2.07
C THR A 98 -6.26 1.92 2.79
N PRO A 99 -6.64 2.22 4.05
CA PRO A 99 -6.00 3.28 4.82
C PRO A 99 -4.56 2.90 5.20
N GLU A 100 -3.73 3.93 5.42
CA GLU A 100 -2.30 3.79 5.73
C GLU A 100 -2.03 2.93 6.96
N SER A 101 -2.87 3.08 7.98
CA SER A 101 -2.81 2.31 9.22
C SER A 101 -2.98 0.81 9.01
N ARG A 102 -3.65 0.38 7.93
CA ARG A 102 -3.94 -1.03 7.62
C ARG A 102 -2.92 -1.66 6.67
N LEU A 103 -2.16 -0.86 5.91
CA LEU A 103 -1.10 -1.35 5.02
C LEU A 103 0.02 -2.03 5.80
N LYS A 104 0.37 -1.50 6.98
CA LYS A 104 1.35 -2.10 7.93
C LYS A 104 2.70 -2.47 7.29
N SER A 105 3.05 -1.85 6.16
CA SER A 105 4.24 -2.15 5.39
C SER A 105 4.77 -0.90 4.67
N ASN A 106 6.03 -0.57 4.91
CA ASN A 106 6.71 0.58 4.34
C ASN A 106 6.82 0.52 2.80
N PRO A 107 7.20 -0.62 2.17
CA PRO A 107 7.19 -0.70 0.70
C PRO A 107 5.78 -0.57 0.13
N ALA A 108 4.74 -1.10 0.79
CA ALA A 108 3.37 -0.94 0.32
C ALA A 108 2.90 0.53 0.38
N SER A 109 3.25 1.24 1.45
CA SER A 109 3.05 2.68 1.60
C SER A 109 3.74 3.49 0.49
N ALA A 110 4.99 3.15 0.17
CA ALA A 110 5.74 3.80 -0.91
C ALA A 110 5.07 3.58 -2.27
N VAL A 111 4.67 2.34 -2.58
CA VAL A 111 3.97 2.00 -3.83
C VAL A 111 2.63 2.73 -3.92
N LYS A 112 1.87 2.81 -2.82
CA LYS A 112 0.62 3.58 -2.79
C LYS A 112 0.86 5.04 -3.16
N TRP A 113 1.87 5.67 -2.56
CA TRP A 113 2.21 7.06 -2.86
C TRP A 113 2.60 7.24 -4.33
N GLU A 114 3.36 6.29 -4.89
CA GLU A 114 3.74 6.27 -6.31
C GLU A 114 2.50 6.17 -7.22
N VAL A 115 1.60 5.23 -6.93
CA VAL A 115 0.33 5.02 -7.65
C VAL A 115 -0.54 6.27 -7.60
N MET A 116 -0.77 6.85 -6.42
CA MET A 116 -1.56 8.06 -6.26
C MET A 116 -0.95 9.24 -7.02
N SER A 117 0.38 9.35 -7.01
CA SER A 117 1.10 10.40 -7.75
C SER A 117 0.99 10.20 -9.26
N ALA A 118 1.08 8.97 -9.75
CA ALA A 118 0.92 8.64 -11.15
C ALA A 118 -0.51 8.93 -11.64
N LEU A 119 -1.53 8.58 -10.85
CA LEU A 119 -2.93 8.90 -11.15
C LEU A 119 -3.17 10.40 -11.24
N ARG A 120 -2.70 11.18 -10.26
CA ARG A 120 -2.79 12.65 -10.30
C ARG A 120 -2.12 13.25 -11.53
N ARG A 121 -0.93 12.75 -11.90
CA ARG A 121 -0.22 13.17 -13.11
C ARG A 121 -1.04 12.86 -14.37
N ARG A 122 -1.65 11.67 -14.43
CA ARG A 122 -2.49 11.25 -15.56
C ARG A 122 -3.76 12.10 -15.68
N GLU A 123 -4.40 12.41 -14.57
CA GLU A 123 -5.57 13.28 -14.50
C GLU A 123 -5.24 14.71 -14.95
N ALA A 124 -4.13 15.28 -14.45
CA ALA A 124 -3.67 16.60 -14.86
C ALA A 124 -3.38 16.65 -16.37
N ALA A 125 -2.67 15.67 -16.91
CA ALA A 125 -2.43 15.57 -18.35
C ALA A 125 -3.75 15.45 -19.16
N ALA A 126 -4.71 14.66 -18.66
CA ALA A 126 -6.02 14.52 -19.29
C ALA A 126 -6.87 15.80 -19.21
N MET A 127 -6.72 16.63 -18.16
CA MET A 127 -7.36 17.95 -18.10
C MET A 127 -6.75 18.92 -19.10
N MET A 128 -5.41 18.97 -19.22
CA MET A 128 -4.74 19.80 -20.22
C MET A 128 -5.15 19.43 -21.66
N ALA A 129 -5.27 18.14 -21.96
CA ALA A 129 -5.72 17.64 -23.26
C ALA A 129 -7.22 17.88 -23.55
N ARG A 130 -8.03 18.15 -22.52
CA ARG A 130 -9.44 18.56 -22.65
C ARG A 130 -9.58 20.07 -22.81
N GLY A 131 -8.83 20.86 -22.04
CA GLY A 131 -8.82 22.32 -22.12
C GLY A 131 -8.25 22.86 -23.45
N GLY A 132 -7.31 22.15 -24.06
CA GLY A 132 -6.73 22.53 -25.37
C GLY A 132 -7.69 22.40 -26.57
N ARG A 133 -8.90 21.84 -26.41
CA ARG A 133 -9.89 21.69 -27.50
C ARG A 133 -11.08 22.66 -27.43
N GLY A 134 -11.12 23.56 -26.44
CA GLY A 134 -12.27 24.46 -26.20
C GLY A 134 -12.02 25.96 -26.45
N GLY A 135 -10.86 26.36 -26.98
CA GLY A 135 -10.44 27.78 -27.04
C GLY A 135 -10.54 28.47 -28.41
N ALA A 136 -11.27 27.93 -29.39
CA ALA A 136 -11.36 28.51 -30.73
C ALA A 136 -12.77 28.38 -31.34
N ALA A 137 -13.77 29.01 -30.73
CA ALA A 137 -15.06 29.27 -31.37
C ALA A 137 -15.74 30.45 -30.66
N GLY A 138 -15.68 31.64 -31.26
CA GLY A 138 -16.39 32.81 -30.74
C GLY A 138 -15.76 34.16 -31.08
N GLY A 139 -15.29 34.34 -32.31
CA GLY A 139 -15.01 35.66 -32.85
C GLY A 139 -15.45 35.68 -34.30
N ASP A 140 -16.57 36.34 -34.57
CA ASP A 140 -16.91 36.98 -35.84
C ASP A 140 -17.93 38.09 -35.50
N GLY A 141 -17.51 39.35 -35.67
CA GLY A 141 -18.27 40.54 -35.28
C GLY A 141 -19.09 41.15 -36.42
N SER A 142 -20.05 42.01 -36.04
CA SER A 142 -20.54 43.23 -36.74
C SER A 142 -21.87 43.66 -36.08
N GLY A 143 -22.23 44.93 -35.88
CA GLY A 143 -21.62 46.21 -36.22
C GLY A 143 -22.37 47.38 -35.57
N ALA A 144 -21.95 48.59 -35.98
CA ALA A 144 -22.69 49.87 -35.97
C ALA A 144 -22.87 50.67 -34.65
N ALA A 145 -21.94 51.61 -34.46
CA ALA A 145 -22.11 53.07 -34.49
C ALA A 145 -23.33 53.78 -33.81
N GLY A 146 -22.97 54.86 -33.09
CA GLY A 146 -23.83 56.01 -32.75
C GLY A 146 -24.09 56.12 -31.24
N ALA A 147 -24.07 57.26 -30.56
CA ALA A 147 -23.82 58.66 -30.89
C ALA A 147 -23.72 59.41 -29.54
N ALA A 148 -23.21 60.64 -29.61
CA ALA A 148 -22.95 61.56 -28.51
C ALA A 148 -24.20 62.03 -27.71
N GLY A 149 -23.95 62.50 -26.48
CA GLY A 149 -24.81 63.37 -25.66
C GLY A 149 -24.29 63.40 -24.21
N LYS A 150 -23.67 64.48 -23.70
CA LYS A 150 -24.31 65.62 -23.00
C LYS A 150 -25.16 65.12 -21.81
N GLU A 151 -24.94 65.47 -20.54
CA GLU A 151 -24.86 66.77 -19.85
C GLU A 151 -24.62 66.45 -18.35
N SER A 152 -23.77 67.21 -17.64
CA SER A 152 -24.16 68.22 -16.62
C SER A 152 -24.71 67.67 -15.30
N THR A 153 -23.92 67.83 -14.23
CA THR A 153 -24.19 68.49 -12.93
C THR A 153 -23.35 67.87 -11.83
#